data_AF-A0A953KE79-F1
#
_entry.id   AF-A0A953KE79-F1
#
_cell.length_a   1.000
_cell.length_b   1.000
_cell.length_c   1.000
_cell.angle_alpha   90.00
_cell.angle_beta   90.00
_cell.angle_gamma   90.00
#
_symmetry.space_group_name_H-M   'P 1'
#
loop_
_entity.id
_entity.type
_entity.pdbx_description
1 polymer ?
#
loop_
_entity_poly.entity_id
_entity_poly.type
_entity_poly.pdbx_seq_one_letter_code
_entity_poly.pdbx_strand_id
1 'polypeptide(L)' 'MSQRVKGQLKGLKPSELKRLEKLFNRRVDREELVPPELGREIFSIGDDLGRRVGVLVSREGRVEEVVVG' A
#
# COMPACT_ATOMS: atom_id res chain seq x y z
N MET A 1 -15.12 5.43 7.98
CA MET A 1 -14.78 5.30 6.54
C MET A 1 -14.21 3.90 6.33
N SER A 2 -14.77 3.08 5.43
CA SER A 2 -14.19 1.77 5.10
C SER A 2 -12.96 2.01 4.22
N GLN A 3 -11.77 1.65 4.72
CA GLN A 3 -10.52 1.67 3.94
C GLN A 3 -10.62 0.64 2.82
N ARG A 4 -10.43 1.08 1.57
CA ARG A 4 -10.45 0.22 0.38
C ARG A 4 -9.30 0.59 -0.55
N VAL A 5 -8.68 -0.43 -1.16
CA VAL A 5 -7.69 -0.24 -2.21
C VAL A 5 -8.36 0.42 -3.41
N LYS A 6 -7.70 1.39 -4.04
CA LYS A 6 -8.20 2.15 -5.20
C LYS A 6 -7.37 1.89 -6.46
N GLY A 7 -7.91 2.26 -7.62
CA GLY A 7 -7.21 2.19 -8.91
C GLY A 7 -7.58 0.97 -9.76
N GLN A 8 -6.63 0.43 -10.53
CA GLN A 8 -6.88 -0.70 -11.42
C GLN A 8 -6.87 -2.03 -10.65
N LEU A 9 -8.04 -2.48 -10.22
CA LEU A 9 -8.21 -3.71 -9.44
C LEU A 9 -8.61 -4.92 -10.31
N LYS A 10 -8.98 -4.70 -11.58
CA LYS A 10 -9.42 -5.80 -12.45
C LYS A 10 -8.29 -6.79 -12.67
N GLY A 11 -8.62 -8.08 -12.54
CA GLY A 11 -7.67 -9.17 -12.73
C GLY A 11 -6.78 -9.49 -11.52
N LEU A 12 -6.94 -8.77 -10.39
CA LEU A 12 -6.28 -9.14 -9.14
C LEU A 12 -6.98 -10.35 -8.50
N LYS A 13 -6.18 -11.30 -8.02
CA LYS A 13 -6.67 -12.42 -7.20
C LYS A 13 -7.08 -11.92 -5.81
N PRO A 14 -8.01 -12.61 -5.12
CA PRO A 14 -8.36 -12.26 -3.74
C PRO A 14 -7.15 -12.21 -2.78
N SER A 15 -6.14 -13.07 -3.00
CA SER A 15 -4.90 -13.08 -2.22
C SER A 15 -4.03 -11.84 -2.45
N GLU A 16 -3.99 -11.34 -3.69
CA GLU A 16 -3.26 -10.13 -4.07
C GLU A 16 -3.92 -8.90 -3.47
N LEU A 17 -5.26 -8.81 -3.56
CA LEU A 17 -6.04 -7.75 -2.93
C LEU A 17 -5.85 -7.74 -1.41
N LYS A 18 -5.91 -8.90 -0.76
CA LYS A 18 -5.67 -9.03 0.68
C LYS A 18 -4.26 -8.60 1.08
N ARG A 19 -3.26 -8.79 0.21
CA ARG A 19 -1.89 -8.34 0.47
C ARG A 19 -1.77 -6.82 0.39
N LEU A 20 -2.45 -6.18 -0.58
CA LEU A 20 -2.56 -4.71 -0.64
C LEU A 20 -3.30 -4.14 0.57
N GLU A 21 -4.36 -4.79 1.04
CA GLU A 21 -5.11 -4.36 2.23
C GLU A 21 -4.26 -4.37 3.50
N LYS A 22 -3.24 -5.24 3.60
CA LYS A 22 -2.33 -5.24 4.76
C LYS A 22 -1.52 -3.95 4.89
N LEU A 23 -1.31 -3.20 3.80
CA LEU A 23 -0.61 -1.92 3.85
C LEU A 23 -1.35 -0.90 4.72
N PHE A 24 -2.68 -0.99 4.86
CA PHE A 24 -3.44 -0.11 5.76
C PHE A 24 -3.08 -0.28 7.24
N ASN A 25 -2.50 -1.43 7.62
CA ASN A 25 -2.06 -1.69 8.99
C ASN A 25 -0.66 -1.12 9.27
N ARG A 26 0.03 -0.61 8.25
CA ARG A 26 1.37 -0.05 8.43
C ARG A 26 1.30 1.30 9.12
N ARG A 27 2.27 1.52 10.00
CA ARG A 27 2.55 2.78 10.68
C ARG A 27 3.92 3.24 10.19
N VAL A 28 3.99 4.52 9.84
CA VAL A 28 5.21 5.20 9.43
C VAL A 28 5.62 6.13 10.58
N ASP A 29 6.90 6.14 10.92
CA ASP A 29 7.40 7.13 11.87
C ASP A 29 7.27 8.53 11.26
N ARG A 30 6.90 9.52 12.07
CA ARG A 30 6.72 10.91 11.60
C ARG A 30 8.04 11.55 11.17
N GLU A 31 9.16 11.05 11.69
CA GLU A 31 10.50 11.57 11.41
C GLU A 31 11.08 10.95 10.12
N GLU A 32 10.47 9.90 9.58
CA GLU A 32 10.91 9.21 8.38
C GLU A 32 9.95 9.46 7.20
N LEU A 33 10.46 10.04 6.11
CA LEU A 33 9.69 10.27 4.89
C LEU A 33 9.27 8.95 4.21
N VAL A 34 10.18 7.98 4.15
CA VAL A 34 9.94 6.65 3.56
C VAL A 34 10.71 5.61 4.37
N PRO A 35 10.05 4.90 5.31
CA PRO A 35 10.69 3.80 6.03
C PRO A 35 11.16 2.72 5.03
N PRO A 36 12.40 2.24 5.11
CA PRO A 36 12.93 1.25 4.18
C PRO A 36 12.09 -0.01 4.07
N GLU A 37 11.49 -0.46 5.17
CA GLU A 37 10.63 -1.64 5.23
C GLU A 37 9.34 -1.45 4.45
N LEU A 38 8.74 -0.26 4.54
CA LEU A 38 7.55 0.09 3.78
C LEU A 38 7.88 0.18 2.28
N GLY A 39 9.01 0.83 1.94
CA GLY A 39 9.48 0.93 0.57
C GLY A 39 9.71 -0.44 -0.08
N ARG A 40 10.39 -1.35 0.64
CA ARG A 40 10.61 -2.73 0.18
C ARG A 40 9.31 -3.50 -0.02
N GLU A 41 8.36 -3.36 0.89
CA GLU A 41 7.07 -4.05 0.78
C GLU A 41 6.25 -3.54 -0.40
N ILE A 42 6.15 -2.22 -0.58
CA ILE A 42 5.47 -1.60 -1.73
C ILE A 42 6.11 -2.07 -3.03
N PHE A 43 7.45 -2.05 -3.12
CA PHE A 43 8.18 -2.49 -4.30
C PHE A 43 7.95 -3.98 -4.59
N SER A 44 8.07 -4.85 -3.59
CA SER A 44 7.84 -6.29 -3.74
C SER A 44 6.41 -6.58 -4.20
N ILE A 45 5.39 -5.92 -3.63
CA ILE A 45 4.02 -6.10 -4.10
C ILE A 45 3.88 -5.61 -5.55
N GLY A 46 4.46 -4.45 -5.88
CA GLY A 46 4.38 -3.92 -7.24
C GLY A 46 5.02 -4.83 -8.29
N ASP A 47 6.20 -5.35 -7.98
CA ASP A 47 6.94 -6.30 -8.82
C ASP A 47 6.14 -7.61 -9.04
N ASP A 48 5.64 -8.20 -7.95
CA ASP A 48 4.84 -9.43 -8.00
C ASP A 48 3.54 -9.26 -8.82
N LEU A 49 2.93 -8.07 -8.78
CA LEU A 49 1.70 -7.76 -9.52
C LEU A 49 1.95 -7.29 -10.96
N GLY A 50 3.19 -6.92 -11.30
CA GLY A 50 3.50 -6.18 -12.52
C GLY A 50 2.77 -4.83 -12.60
N ARG A 51 2.51 -4.20 -11.45
CA ARG A 51 1.70 -2.98 -11.31
C ARG A 51 2.36 -1.97 -10.38
N ARG A 52 2.09 -0.68 -10.60
CA ARG A 52 2.56 0.36 -9.66
C ARG A 52 1.69 0.33 -8.41
N VAL A 53 2.32 0.40 -7.24
CA VAL A 53 1.64 0.50 -5.95
C VAL A 53 2.07 1.77 -5.26
N GLY A 54 1.10 2.52 -4.72
CA GLY A 54 1.34 3.74 -3.96
C GLY A 54 0.52 3.75 -2.68
N VAL A 55 1.00 4.48 -1.68
CA VAL A 55 0.30 4.71 -0.42
C VAL A 55 0.22 6.20 -0.11
N LEU A 56 -0.89 6.64 0.47
CA LEU A 56 -1.01 7.95 1.09
C LEU A 56 -0.84 7.79 2.60
N VAL A 57 0.10 8.53 3.18
CA VAL A 57 0.39 8.47 4.61
C VAL A 57 0.00 9.80 5.24
N SER A 58 -0.80 9.75 6.30
CA SER A 58 -1.19 10.90 7.09
C SER A 58 0.02 11.46 7.87
N ARG A 59 -0.09 12.71 8.35
CA ARG A 59 0.95 13.31 9.20
C ARG A 59 1.13 12.59 10.54
N GLU A 60 0.16 11.80 10.96
CA GLU A 60 0.24 10.94 12.14
C GLU A 60 0.89 9.59 11.86
N GLY A 61 1.34 9.35 10.63
CA GLY A 61 2.00 8.12 10.22
C GLY A 61 1.05 6.97 9.85
N ARG A 62 -0.23 7.26 9.56
CA ARG A 62 -1.21 6.22 9.19
C ARG A 62 -1.31 6.10 7.68
N VAL A 63 -1.37 4.88 7.16
CA VAL A 63 -1.71 4.66 5.74
C VAL A 63 -3.22 4.88 5.56
N GLU A 64 -3.58 5.95 4.86
CA GLU A 64 -4.98 6.34 4.61
C GLU A 64 -5.51 5.77 3.30
N GLU A 65 -4.65 5.68 2.28
CA GLU A 65 -5.01 5.15 0.98
C GLU A 65 -3.93 4.21 0.45
N VAL A 66 -4.38 3.19 -0.28
CA VAL A 66 -3.54 2.28 -1.07
C VAL A 66 -4.06 2.33 -2.49
N VAL A 67 -3.18 2.60 -3.46
CA VAL A 67 -3.53 2.81 -4.86
C VAL A 67 -2.73 1.84 -5.73
N VAL A 68 -3.39 1.23 -6.72
CA VAL A 68 -2.77 0.35 -7.71
C VAL A 68 -2.98 0.90 -9.13
N GLY A 69 -1.92 0.94 -9.92
CA GLY A 69 -1.90 1.41 -11.32
C GLY A 69 -1.99 0.30 -12.35
#